data_AF-A0A929E7Y9-F1
#
_entry.id   AF-A0A929E7Y9-F1
#
_cell.length_a   1.000
_cell.length_b   1.000
_cell.length_c   1.000
_cell.angle_alpha   90.00
_cell.angle_beta   90.00
_cell.angle_gamma   90.00
#
_symmetry.space_group_name_H-M   'P 1'
#
loop_
_entity.id
_entity.type
_entity.pdbx_description
1 polymer ?
#
loop_
_entity_poly.entity_id
_entity_poly.type
_entity_poly.pdbx_seq_one_letter_code
_entity_poly.pdbx_strand_id
1 'polypeptide(L)' 'MSIDVILHIINADPVLGEMDEMPKSGDTMLKVINPRLRDGRDLHYIQPGVDTVLWPVTQITFVEILPSQHDEQIFGFVRE' A
#
# COMPACT_ATOMS: atom_id res chain seq x y z
N MET A 1 3.46 9.67 -9.85
CA MET A 1 2.16 9.44 -9.17
C MET A 1 2.44 8.34 -8.16
N SER A 2 2.13 8.56 -6.88
CA SER A 2 2.19 7.48 -5.90
C SER A 2 0.91 6.65 -5.97
N ILE A 3 1.03 5.38 -5.66
CA ILE A 3 -0.06 4.41 -5.58
C ILE A 3 -0.31 4.16 -4.09
N ASP A 4 -1.48 4.54 -3.61
CA ASP A 4 -1.88 4.23 -2.24
C ASP A 4 -2.16 2.73 -2.12
N VAL A 5 -1.53 2.09 -1.13
CA VAL A 5 -1.62 0.66 -0.90
C VAL A 5 -1.85 0.32 0.57
N ILE A 6 -2.54 -0.80 0.81
CA ILE A 6 -2.62 -1.42 2.13
C ILE A 6 -1.93 -2.78 2.08
N LEU A 7 -0.86 -2.94 2.86
CA LEU A 7 -0.14 -4.19 3.00
C LEU A 7 -0.73 -5.01 4.15
N HIS A 8 -1.10 -6.26 3.88
CA HIS A 8 -1.51 -7.23 4.89
C HIS A 8 -0.36 -8.17 5.20
N ILE A 9 0.32 -7.95 6.32
CA ILE A 9 1.50 -8.71 6.74
C ILE A 9 1.08 -9.84 7.68
N ILE A 10 1.72 -11.00 7.56
CA ILE A 10 1.43 -12.16 8.42
C ILE A 10 1.61 -11.79 9.89
N ASN A 11 0.57 -12.02 10.70
CA ASN A 11 0.55 -11.77 12.16
C ASN A 11 0.80 -10.30 12.56
N ALA A 12 0.51 -9.34 11.69
CA ALA A 12 0.62 -7.91 11.99
C ALA A 12 -0.61 -7.14 11.53
N ASP A 13 -0.81 -5.96 12.12
CA ASP A 13 -1.86 -5.05 11.69
C ASP A 13 -1.57 -4.52 10.27
N PRO A 14 -2.62 -4.25 9.45
CA PRO A 14 -2.43 -3.74 8.10
C PRO A 14 -1.74 -2.36 8.09
N VAL A 15 -0.83 -2.20 7.12
CA VAL A 15 -0.05 -0.98 6.94
C VAL A 15 -0.53 -0.24 5.70
N LEU A 16 -0.96 1.01 5.87
CA LEU A 16 -1.23 1.95 4.78
C LEU A 16 0.06 2.66 4.40
N GLY A 17 0.30 2.82 3.11
CA GLY A 17 1.41 3.63 2.62
C GLY A 17 1.33 3.84 1.11
N GLU A 18 2.42 4.33 0.55
CA GLU A 18 2.52 4.74 -0.84
C GLU A 18 3.61 3.95 -1.57
N MET A 19 3.36 3.60 -2.83
CA MET A 19 4.36 2.99 -3.71
C MET A 19 4.59 3.87 -4.94
N ASP A 20 5.85 4.06 -5.32
CA ASP A 20 6.19 4.81 -6.54
C ASP A 20 5.89 4.01 -7.82
N GLU A 21 6.11 2.69 -7.76
CA GLU A 21 5.91 1.76 -8.86
C GLU A 21 5.42 0.42 -8.34
N MET A 22 4.65 -0.29 -9.17
CA MET A 22 4.25 -1.67 -8.88
C MET A 22 5.48 -2.60 -8.98
N PRO A 23 5.56 -3.63 -8.12
CA PRO A 23 6.65 -4.60 -8.18
C PRO A 23 6.66 -5.32 -9.51
N LYS A 24 7.85 -5.57 -10.03
CA LYS A 24 8.07 -6.36 -11.24
C LYS A 24 8.20 -7.83 -10.88
N SER A 25 8.04 -8.69 -11.89
CA SER A 25 8.30 -10.12 -11.71
C SER A 25 9.76 -10.32 -11.27
N GLY A 26 9.96 -11.05 -10.17
CA GLY A 26 11.28 -11.32 -9.59
C GLY A 26 11.66 -10.41 -8.42
N ASP A 27 10.93 -9.33 -8.17
CA ASP A 27 11.16 -8.50 -6.98
C ASP A 27 10.83 -9.29 -5.72
N THR A 28 11.74 -9.24 -4.75
CA THR A 28 11.61 -9.96 -3.47
C THR A 28 11.18 -9.06 -2.32
N MET A 29 11.19 -7.75 -2.53
CA MET A 29 10.89 -6.73 -1.53
C MET A 29 9.90 -5.72 -2.11
N LEU A 30 8.98 -5.23 -1.29
CA LEU A 30 8.15 -4.07 -1.61
C LEU A 30 8.65 -2.85 -0.86
N LYS A 31 8.91 -1.78 -1.61
CA LYS A 31 9.24 -0.45 -1.06
C LYS A 31 7.96 0.32 -0.84
N VAL A 32 7.71 0.71 0.41
CA VAL A 32 6.54 1.51 0.80
C VAL A 32 7.02 2.75 1.53
N ILE A 33 6.41 3.87 1.17
CA ILE A 33 6.71 5.22 1.64
C ILE A 33 5.58 5.68 2.57
N ASN A 34 5.92 6.47 3.58
CA ASN A 34 5.05 6.99 4.63
C ASN A 34 4.19 5.89 5.31
N PRO A 35 4.78 4.75 5.74
CA PRO A 35 3.99 3.65 6.28
C PRO A 35 3.37 4.02 7.63
N ARG A 36 2.07 3.77 7.76
CA ARG A 36 1.26 4.09 8.94
C ARG A 36 0.16 3.05 9.14
N LEU A 37 -0.38 2.98 10.34
CA LEU A 37 -1.63 2.25 10.56
C LEU A 37 -2.76 2.90 9.76
N ARG A 38 -3.82 2.14 9.46
CA ARG A 38 -4.98 2.63 8.69
C ARG A 38 -5.71 3.81 9.34
N ASP A 39 -5.57 3.98 10.65
CA ASP A 39 -6.12 5.12 11.40
C ASP A 39 -5.20 6.35 11.40
N GLY A 40 -4.05 6.28 10.72
CA GLY A 40 -3.08 7.37 10.57
C GLY A 40 -2.01 7.41 11.65
N ARG A 41 -2.02 6.52 12.64
CA ARG A 41 -0.97 6.45 13.67
C ARG A 41 0.30 5.79 13.13
N ASP A 42 1.42 6.10 13.76
CA ASP A 42 2.70 5.46 13.46
C ASP A 42 2.71 3.96 13.80
N LEU A 43 3.55 3.21 13.08
CA LEU A 43 3.81 1.80 13.37
C LEU A 43 4.67 1.69 14.64
N HIS A 44 4.11 1.11 15.70
CA HIS A 44 4.78 1.00 17.01
C HIS A 44 6.11 0.22 17.00
N TYR A 45 6.35 -0.58 15.95
CA TYR A 45 7.53 -1.42 15.78
C TYR A 45 8.56 -0.84 14.79
N ILE A 46 8.31 0.35 14.22
CA ILE A 46 9.24 1.06 13.35
C ILE A 46 9.84 2.25 14.10
N GLN A 47 11.08 2.62 13.77
CA GLN A 47 11.74 3.76 14.40
C GLN A 47 11.05 5.08 14.04
N PRO A 48 10.95 6.03 14.99
CA PRO A 48 10.42 7.36 14.71
C PRO A 48 11.19 8.06 13.57
N GLY A 49 10.46 8.69 12.65
CA GLY A 49 11.03 9.45 11.54
C GLY A 49 11.47 8.61 10.33
N VAL A 50 11.29 7.29 10.35
CA VAL A 50 11.47 6.45 9.16
C VAL A 50 10.31 6.68 8.21
N ASP A 51 10.61 7.17 7.01
CA ASP A 51 9.63 7.43 5.95
C ASP A 51 9.53 6.28 4.93
N THR A 52 10.53 5.40 4.86
CA THR A 52 10.63 4.37 3.83
C THR A 52 10.97 3.03 4.45
N VAL A 53 10.20 2.00 4.14
CA VAL A 53 10.42 0.64 4.63
C VAL A 53 10.36 -0.35 3.48
N LEU A 54 11.23 -1.37 3.53
CA LEU A 54 11.26 -2.50 2.62
C LEU A 54 10.68 -3.73 3.32
N TRP A 55 9.58 -4.27 2.81
CA TRP A 55 8.97 -5.51 3.31
C TRP A 55 9.25 -6.69 2.38
N PRO A 56 9.66 -7.87 2.90
CA PRO A 56 9.78 -9.07 2.08
C PRO A 56 8.40 -9.49 1.55
N VAL A 57 8.30 -9.74 0.24
CA VAL A 57 7.06 -10.22 -0.39
C VAL A 57 6.59 -11.52 0.25
N THR A 58 7.51 -12.36 0.72
CA THR A 58 7.21 -13.63 1.39
C THR A 58 6.48 -13.49 2.72
N GLN A 59 6.43 -12.30 3.33
CA GLN A 59 5.71 -12.02 4.56
C GLN A 59 4.35 -11.33 4.33
N ILE A 60 4.05 -10.98 3.08
CA ILE A 60 2.83 -10.28 2.71
C ILE A 60 1.80 -11.31 2.25
N THR A 61 0.61 -11.26 2.83
CA THR A 61 -0.50 -12.15 2.49
C THR A 61 -1.16 -11.67 1.19
N PHE A 62 -1.44 -10.37 1.11
CA PHE A 62 -1.90 -9.67 -0.10
C PHE A 62 -1.70 -8.16 0.05
N VAL A 63 -1.89 -7.43 -1.05
CA VAL A 63 -1.82 -5.96 -1.10
C VAL A 63 -3.12 -5.43 -1.71
N GLU A 64 -3.76 -4.47 -1.06
CA GLU A 64 -4.85 -3.68 -1.65
C GLU A 64 -4.25 -2.50 -2.41
N ILE A 65 -4.67 -2.29 -3.64
CA ILE A 65 -4.36 -1.10 -4.43
C ILE A 65 -5.58 -0.19 -4.36
N LEU A 66 -5.44 0.97 -3.74
CA LEU A 66 -6.56 1.89 -3.59
C LEU A 66 -6.77 2.65 -4.91
N PRO A 67 -8.03 2.83 -5.35
CA PRO A 67 -8.32 3.60 -6.55
C PRO A 67 -7.83 5.04 -6.36
N SER A 68 -7.13 5.56 -7.36
CA SER A 68 -6.81 6.97 -7.37
C SER A 68 -8.12 7.77 -7.50
N GLN A 69 -8.26 8.91 -6.83
CA GLN A 69 -9.48 9.76 -6.93
C GLN A 69 -9.82 10.19 -8.37
N HIS A 70 -8.94 9.96 -9.34
CA HIS A 70 -9.16 10.23 -10.76
C HIS A 70 -9.94 9.13 -11.50
N ASP A 71 -10.03 7.91 -10.96
CA ASP A 71 -10.64 6.76 -11.67
C ASP A 71 -12.15 6.58 -11.42
N GLU A 72 -12.76 7.37 -10.52
CA GLU A 72 -14.19 7.25 -10.17
C GLU A 72 -15.17 7.80 -11.24
N GLN A 73 -14.70 8.33 -12.38
CA GLN A 73 -15.54 9.08 -13.32
C GLN A 73 -16.24 8.29 -14.44
N ILE A 74 -16.14 6.96 -14.51
CA ILE A 74 -16.63 6.22 -15.70
C ILE A 74 -17.56 5.07 -15.33
N PHE A 75 -18.84 5.33 -15.02
CA PHE A 75 -19.96 4.43 -15.39
C PHE A 75 -21.27 5.23 -15.46
N GLY A 76 -21.44 6.03 -16.52
CA GLY A 76 -22.75 6.51 -16.94
C GLY A 76 -23.53 5.37 -17.60
N PHE A 77 -24.40 4.70 -16.84
CA PHE A 77 -25.30 3.69 -17.36
C PHE A 77 -26.21 4.28 -18.45
N VAL A 78 -26.03 3.87 -19.71
CA VAL A 78 -27.05 4.06 -20.75
C VAL A 78 -27.95 2.83 -20.74
N ARG A 79 -29.23 3.01 -20.43
CA ARG A 79 -30.28 2.01 -20.70
C ARG A 79 -30.97 2.40 -22.00
N GLU A 80 -30.99 1.49 -22.97
CA GLU A 80 -31.92 1.52 -24.11
C GLU A 80 -33.31 1.05 -23.68
#